data_AF-A0A6M3MFX9-F1
#
_entry.id   AF-A0A6M3MFX9-F1
#
_cell.length_a   1.000
_cell.length_b   1.000
_cell.length_c   1.000
_cell.angle_alpha   90.00
_cell.angle_beta   90.00
_cell.angle_gamma   90.00
#
_symmetry.space_group_name_H-M   'P 1'
#
loop_
_entity.id
_entity.type
_entity.pdbx_description
1 polymer ?
#
loop_
_entity_poly.entity_id
_entity_poly.type
_entity_poly.pdbx_seq_one_letter_code
_entity_poly.pdbx_strand_id
1 'polypeptide(L)'
;MKESEVDEGVNVCCVIADSLRWDVFVNSKPLNILKLGRARKAYSISNSTAPAMHGYLMNYPPIGVGKGFFVHGEPDGVTTEFTESSEVKYQRWSSVRKWMPQCFREHGYFTMMMSANPVLARVDRELGGAYRKHFNHWGVDDYVKQKPDSETWTQMDVATPQIIKDLNLHVKVNREQPIFAVMLLLDTHTPYYDGDGVTHLIDPGRPQLNYENQFKAMRYINNVFPNFINIFSKTERPTEFIFTSDHGENFGGPGWGHNSFRPALDFGENLFAIPFMRGRIEDWSRFKVIVQE
;
A
#
# COMPACT_ATOMS: atom_id res chain seq x y z
N MET A 1 32.63 13.49 25.24
CA MET A 1 31.77 13.37 24.05
C MET A 1 30.62 12.47 24.44
N LYS A 2 29.39 12.99 24.48
CA LYS A 2 28.22 12.12 24.58
C LYS A 2 28.15 11.38 23.23
N GLU A 3 28.17 10.06 23.27
CA GLU A 3 27.75 9.25 22.13
C GLU A 3 26.39 9.80 21.69
N SER A 4 26.34 10.38 20.49
CA SER A 4 25.08 10.73 19.87
C SER A 4 24.37 9.40 19.63
N GLU A 5 23.29 9.15 20.36
CA GLU A 5 22.30 8.13 19.97
C GLU A 5 22.03 8.33 18.49
N VAL A 6 22.47 7.37 17.68
CA VAL A 6 22.14 7.34 16.26
C VAL A 6 20.62 7.24 16.24
N ASP A 7 19.93 8.25 15.70
CA ASP A 7 18.50 8.13 15.41
C ASP A 7 18.32 6.88 14.54
N GLU A 8 17.82 5.82 15.15
CA GLU A 8 17.71 4.52 14.51
C GLU A 8 16.66 4.53 13.38
N GLY A 9 15.92 5.63 13.20
CA GLY A 9 14.94 5.77 12.14
C GLY A 9 13.74 4.83 12.33
N VAL A 10 12.62 5.20 11.72
CA VAL A 10 11.37 4.44 11.82
C VAL A 10 11.15 3.71 10.51
N ASN A 11 10.94 2.39 10.55
CA ASN A 11 10.52 1.69 9.33
C ASN A 11 9.10 2.10 8.95
N VAL A 12 8.80 2.08 7.66
CA VAL A 12 7.48 2.33 7.11
C VAL A 12 7.10 1.18 6.19
N CYS A 13 5.98 0.53 6.49
CA CYS A 13 5.47 -0.63 5.79
C CYS A 13 4.03 -0.35 5.31
N CYS A 14 3.88 -0.12 4.00
CA CYS A 14 2.61 0.14 3.36
C CYS A 14 2.11 -1.13 2.66
N VAL A 15 1.05 -1.74 3.18
CA VAL A 15 0.36 -2.87 2.55
C VAL A 15 -0.92 -2.34 1.90
N ILE A 16 -0.98 -2.37 0.57
CA ILE A 16 -2.07 -1.81 -0.23
C ILE A 16 -2.75 -2.96 -0.95
N ALA A 17 -4.04 -3.15 -0.72
CA ALA A 17 -4.85 -4.10 -1.46
C ALA A 17 -5.31 -3.49 -2.79
N ASP A 18 -5.42 -4.29 -3.84
CA ASP A 18 -5.94 -3.87 -5.15
C ASP A 18 -7.47 -3.98 -5.18
N SER A 19 -8.16 -2.88 -5.47
CA SER A 19 -9.62 -2.84 -5.68
C SER A 19 -10.50 -3.22 -4.49
N LEU A 20 -10.00 -3.17 -3.25
CA LEU A 20 -10.73 -3.57 -2.04
C LEU A 20 -11.73 -2.48 -1.60
N ARG A 21 -13.01 -2.83 -1.63
CA ARG A 21 -14.07 -1.95 -1.15
C ARG A 21 -14.11 -1.85 0.37
N TRP A 22 -14.52 -0.69 0.85
CA TRP A 22 -14.76 -0.42 2.27
C TRP A 22 -15.75 -1.39 2.94
N ASP A 23 -16.88 -1.65 2.29
CA ASP A 23 -17.94 -2.50 2.86
C ASP A 23 -17.49 -3.96 2.98
N VAL A 24 -16.76 -4.49 1.98
CA VAL A 24 -16.13 -5.82 2.06
C VAL A 24 -15.17 -5.88 3.24
N PHE A 25 -14.30 -4.87 3.40
CA PHE A 25 -13.38 -4.80 4.52
C PHE A 25 -14.11 -4.81 5.87
N VAL A 26 -15.08 -3.93 6.09
CA VAL A 26 -15.80 -3.84 7.38
C VAL A 26 -16.56 -5.13 7.68
N ASN A 27 -17.26 -5.67 6.70
CA ASN A 27 -18.07 -6.88 6.87
C ASN A 27 -17.20 -8.13 7.11
N SER A 28 -15.97 -8.17 6.58
CA SER A 28 -15.03 -9.27 6.82
C SER A 28 -14.47 -9.32 8.24
N LYS A 29 -14.60 -8.23 9.02
CA LYS A 29 -14.08 -8.11 10.39
C LYS A 29 -12.63 -8.60 10.52
N PRO A 30 -11.66 -7.99 9.80
CA PRO A 30 -10.32 -8.53 9.66
C PRO A 30 -9.50 -8.32 10.93
N LEU A 31 -9.67 -9.22 11.91
CA LEU A 31 -9.15 -9.07 13.27
C LEU A 31 -7.63 -8.89 13.35
N ASN A 32 -6.85 -9.44 12.41
CA ASN A 32 -5.40 -9.28 12.41
C ASN A 32 -4.99 -7.89 11.96
N ILE A 33 -5.65 -7.37 10.93
CA ILE A 33 -5.41 -6.01 10.44
C ILE A 33 -5.91 -5.00 11.49
N LEU A 34 -7.10 -5.23 12.07
CA LEU A 34 -7.71 -4.35 13.10
C LEU A 34 -6.85 -4.16 14.36
N LYS A 35 -5.85 -5.03 14.61
CA LYS A 35 -4.86 -4.82 15.68
C LYS A 35 -3.97 -3.59 15.44
N LEU A 36 -3.82 -3.11 14.20
CA LEU A 36 -3.07 -1.89 13.91
C LEU A 36 -3.72 -0.64 14.50
N GLY A 37 -5.05 -0.63 14.63
CA GLY A 37 -5.79 0.52 15.14
C GLY A 37 -7.16 0.67 14.51
N ARG A 38 -7.69 1.89 14.61
CA ARG A 38 -9.05 2.19 14.15
C ARG A 38 -9.14 2.20 12.62
N ALA A 39 -10.03 1.36 12.09
CA ALA A 39 -10.47 1.43 10.70
C ALA A 39 -11.20 2.76 10.41
N ARG A 40 -10.81 3.42 9.31
CA ARG A 40 -11.45 4.63 8.81
C ARG A 40 -11.97 4.36 7.40
N LYS A 41 -13.20 4.79 7.13
CA LYS A 41 -13.68 4.95 5.75
C LYS A 41 -12.93 6.14 5.16
N ALA A 42 -12.19 5.89 4.10
CA ALA A 42 -11.51 6.92 3.33
C ALA A 42 -11.93 6.79 1.86
N TYR A 43 -11.53 7.77 1.06
CA TYR A 43 -11.81 7.77 -0.37
C TYR A 43 -10.51 7.83 -1.14
N SER A 44 -10.29 6.89 -2.05
CA SER A 44 -9.16 6.95 -2.94
C SER A 44 -9.21 8.24 -3.76
N ILE A 45 -8.02 8.76 -4.08
CA ILE A 45 -7.84 9.89 -4.98
C ILE A 45 -8.15 9.53 -6.45
N SER A 46 -8.29 8.24 -6.76
CA SER A 46 -8.64 7.74 -8.09
C SER A 46 -9.31 6.37 -8.01
N ASN A 47 -10.07 6.00 -9.04
CA ASN A 47 -10.69 4.70 -9.23
C ASN A 47 -9.81 3.70 -10.03
N SER A 48 -8.51 3.94 -10.11
CA SER A 48 -7.58 3.05 -10.85
C SER A 48 -6.19 3.05 -10.23
N THR A 49 -5.51 1.91 -10.33
CA THR A 49 -4.21 1.64 -9.69
C THR A 49 -3.16 2.71 -9.98
N ALA A 50 -2.89 3.01 -11.26
CA ALA A 50 -1.78 3.90 -11.64
C ALA A 50 -1.84 5.29 -10.98
N PRO A 51 -2.92 6.07 -11.14
CA PRO A 51 -3.05 7.38 -10.48
C PRO A 51 -3.17 7.29 -8.95
N ALA A 52 -3.82 6.26 -8.40
CA ALA A 52 -3.89 6.08 -6.94
C ALA A 52 -2.49 5.86 -6.34
N MET A 53 -1.74 4.91 -6.90
CA MET A 53 -0.37 4.62 -6.49
C MET A 53 0.56 5.82 -6.71
N HIS A 54 0.41 6.54 -7.83
CA HIS A 54 1.21 7.75 -8.08
C HIS A 54 0.99 8.80 -6.99
N GLY A 55 -0.27 9.08 -6.62
CA GLY A 55 -0.53 10.05 -5.58
C GLY A 55 -0.06 9.59 -4.20
N TYR A 56 -0.23 8.31 -3.85
CA TYR A 56 0.35 7.77 -2.61
C TYR A 56 1.88 7.93 -2.60
N LEU A 57 2.58 7.61 -3.69
CA LEU A 57 4.04 7.78 -3.82
C LEU A 57 4.49 9.25 -3.84
N MET A 58 3.59 10.19 -4.15
CA MET A 58 3.78 11.63 -3.98
C MET A 58 3.37 12.14 -2.58
N ASN A 59 3.15 11.21 -1.64
CA ASN A 59 2.74 11.42 -0.26
C ASN A 59 1.32 12.03 -0.08
N TYR A 60 0.44 11.91 -1.07
CA TYR A 60 -0.96 12.29 -0.93
C TYR A 60 -1.72 11.18 -0.21
N PRO A 61 -2.40 11.46 0.91
CA PRO A 61 -3.24 10.48 1.56
C PRO A 61 -4.58 10.30 0.82
N PRO A 62 -5.29 9.18 1.06
CA PRO A 62 -6.71 9.08 0.76
C PRO A 62 -7.50 10.25 1.35
N ILE A 63 -8.55 10.68 0.66
CA ILE A 63 -9.45 11.74 1.10
C ILE A 63 -10.22 11.27 2.34
N GLY A 64 -10.43 12.17 3.30
CA GLY A 64 -11.23 11.90 4.49
C GLY A 64 -10.45 11.31 5.68
N VAL A 65 -9.15 10.98 5.53
CA VAL A 65 -8.35 10.49 6.67
C VAL A 65 -7.96 11.60 7.66
N GLY A 66 -8.13 12.87 7.29
CA GLY A 66 -7.83 14.04 8.12
C GLY A 66 -6.34 14.29 8.35
N LYS A 67 -5.47 13.70 7.51
CA LYS A 67 -4.01 13.89 7.54
C LYS A 67 -3.57 14.69 6.33
N GLY A 68 -2.51 15.47 6.49
CA GLY A 68 -1.86 16.18 5.39
C GLY A 68 -1.02 15.29 4.49
N PHE A 69 -0.55 14.13 5.00
CA PHE A 69 0.40 13.23 4.35
C PHE A 69 0.00 11.77 4.49
N PHE A 70 0.33 10.96 3.49
CA PHE A 70 0.16 9.51 3.51
C PHE A 70 1.07 8.86 4.56
N VAL A 71 2.35 9.20 4.54
CA VAL A 71 3.36 8.86 5.54
C VAL A 71 3.80 10.16 6.24
N HIS A 72 3.84 10.16 7.57
CA HIS A 72 4.37 11.30 8.33
C HIS A 72 5.90 11.28 8.30
N GLY A 73 6.52 12.44 8.08
CA GLY A 73 7.88 12.69 8.52
C GLY A 73 7.86 13.31 9.92
N GLU A 74 9.00 13.28 10.62
CA GLU A 74 9.26 14.21 11.71
C GLU A 74 8.93 15.62 11.21
N PRO A 75 8.12 16.43 11.91
CA PRO A 75 7.95 17.81 11.55
C PRO A 75 9.34 18.46 11.67
N ASP A 76 9.90 18.93 10.55
CA ASP A 76 11.04 19.85 10.60
C ASP A 76 10.68 20.94 11.60
N GLY A 77 11.34 20.93 12.76
CA GLY A 77 11.05 21.76 13.90
C GLY A 77 11.37 23.22 13.59
N VAL A 78 10.51 23.89 12.83
CA VAL A 78 10.54 25.34 12.72
C VAL A 78 9.67 25.88 13.85
N THR A 79 10.25 25.97 15.03
CA THR A 79 9.72 26.79 16.10
C THR A 79 9.88 28.25 15.67
N THR A 80 8.78 28.98 15.50
CA THR A 80 8.82 30.44 15.42
C THR A 80 8.25 30.97 16.71
N GLU A 81 9.09 31.66 17.50
CA GLU A 81 8.63 32.46 18.62
C GLU A 81 7.81 33.64 18.08
N PHE A 82 6.57 33.76 18.57
CA PHE A 82 5.66 34.84 18.19
C PHE A 82 5.99 36.09 19.01
N THR A 83 6.23 37.20 18.32
CA THR A 83 5.97 38.54 18.83
C THR A 83 4.71 39.10 18.15
N GLU A 84 3.89 39.79 18.92
CA GLU A 84 2.53 40.22 18.62
C GLU A 84 2.45 41.10 17.36
N SER A 85 2.00 40.55 16.24
CA SER A 85 1.10 41.22 15.28
C SER A 85 0.77 40.28 14.13
N SER A 86 -0.52 40.22 13.82
CA SER A 86 -1.16 39.27 12.92
C SER A 86 -0.79 39.47 11.45
N GLU A 87 -0.02 38.53 10.90
CA GLU A 87 0.04 38.22 9.46
C GLU A 87 -0.21 36.71 9.26
N VAL A 88 -1.22 36.37 8.46
CA VAL A 88 -1.47 34.97 8.04
C VAL A 88 -0.44 34.60 6.97
N LYS A 89 0.65 33.94 7.39
CA LYS A 89 1.64 33.35 6.50
C LYS A 89 1.20 31.94 6.10
N TYR A 90 0.77 31.75 4.85
CA TYR A 90 0.66 30.42 4.28
C TYR A 90 2.06 29.85 4.03
N GLN A 91 2.35 28.69 4.62
CA GLN A 91 3.51 27.90 4.23
C GLN A 91 3.39 27.59 2.73
N ARG A 92 4.41 27.96 1.94
CA ARG A 92 4.48 27.55 0.54
C ARG A 92 4.58 26.03 0.49
N TRP A 93 3.57 25.41 -0.10
CA TRP A 93 3.38 23.96 -0.27
C TRP A 93 4.48 23.24 -1.07
N SER A 94 5.56 23.93 -1.47
CA SER A 94 6.61 23.40 -2.35
C SER A 94 7.60 22.46 -1.67
N SER A 95 7.61 22.34 -0.34
CA SER A 95 8.50 21.40 0.38
C SER A 95 7.83 20.08 0.78
N VAL A 96 6.50 19.94 0.64
CA VAL A 96 5.73 18.93 1.39
C VAL A 96 5.13 17.79 0.56
N ARG A 97 5.32 17.80 -0.76
CA ARG A 97 4.88 16.74 -1.68
C ARG A 97 6.06 16.22 -2.46
N LYS A 98 6.89 15.44 -1.77
CA LYS A 98 8.07 14.82 -2.34
C LYS A 98 7.72 13.44 -2.88
N TRP A 99 8.38 13.07 -3.97
CA TRP A 99 8.40 11.69 -4.42
C TRP A 99 9.03 10.83 -3.31
N MET A 100 8.20 10.10 -2.55
CA MET A 100 8.60 9.41 -1.33
C MET A 100 9.79 8.48 -1.54
N PRO A 101 9.86 7.65 -2.60
CA PRO A 101 11.00 6.74 -2.79
C PRO A 101 12.33 7.48 -2.85
N GLN A 102 12.39 8.61 -3.57
CA GLN A 102 13.59 9.44 -3.60
C GLN A 102 13.85 10.09 -2.24
N CYS A 103 12.81 10.66 -1.62
CA CYS A 103 12.94 11.34 -0.34
C CYS A 103 13.50 10.39 0.74
N PHE A 104 12.92 9.21 0.91
CA PHE A 104 13.37 8.21 1.87
C PHE A 104 14.81 7.76 1.58
N ARG A 105 15.15 7.53 0.31
CA ARG A 105 16.51 7.15 -0.08
C ARG A 105 17.55 8.23 0.24
N GLU A 106 17.21 9.51 0.02
CA GLU A 106 18.07 10.65 0.37
C GLU A 106 18.30 10.77 1.89
N HIS A 107 17.40 10.20 2.71
CA HIS A 107 17.52 10.13 4.17
C HIS A 107 18.06 8.78 4.67
N GLY A 108 18.69 7.98 3.80
CA GLY A 108 19.38 6.75 4.19
C GLY A 108 18.51 5.49 4.30
N TYR A 109 17.24 5.53 3.86
CA TYR A 109 16.36 4.37 3.93
C TYR A 109 16.66 3.35 2.82
N PHE A 110 16.46 2.06 3.12
CA PHE A 110 16.26 1.05 2.08
C PHE A 110 14.84 1.16 1.55
N THR A 111 14.68 1.47 0.28
CA THR A 111 13.38 1.68 -0.36
C THR A 111 13.03 0.51 -1.27
N MET A 112 11.84 -0.06 -1.11
CA MET A 112 11.39 -1.16 -1.95
C MET A 112 9.92 -1.03 -2.39
N MET A 113 9.65 -1.45 -3.63
CA MET A 113 8.31 -1.63 -4.17
C MET A 113 8.14 -3.07 -4.61
N MET A 114 7.10 -3.75 -4.16
CA MET A 114 6.79 -5.13 -4.56
C MET A 114 5.33 -5.26 -4.98
N SER A 115 5.10 -5.69 -6.21
CA SER A 115 3.74 -5.91 -6.72
C SER A 115 3.75 -6.78 -7.95
N ALA A 116 2.78 -7.70 -8.03
CA ALA A 116 2.50 -8.43 -9.27
C ALA A 116 1.49 -7.71 -10.18
N ASN A 117 1.12 -6.45 -9.87
CA ASN A 117 0.18 -5.70 -10.68
C ASN A 117 0.86 -5.20 -11.98
N PRO A 118 0.40 -5.65 -13.17
CA PRO A 118 1.03 -5.31 -14.44
C PRO A 118 0.85 -3.85 -14.85
N VAL A 119 -0.11 -3.13 -14.25
CA VAL A 119 -0.30 -1.69 -14.48
C VAL A 119 0.95 -0.93 -14.05
N LEU A 120 1.58 -1.31 -12.94
CA LEU A 120 2.81 -0.67 -12.47
C LEU A 120 4.00 -0.94 -13.40
N ALA A 121 4.14 -2.18 -13.89
CA ALA A 121 5.17 -2.54 -14.86
C ALA A 121 5.01 -1.72 -16.16
N ARG A 122 3.77 -1.61 -16.65
CA ARG A 122 3.43 -0.82 -17.84
C ARG A 122 3.74 0.66 -17.67
N VAL A 123 3.23 1.28 -16.60
CA VAL A 123 3.41 2.73 -16.35
C VAL A 123 4.88 3.09 -16.17
N ASP A 124 5.62 2.30 -15.38
CA ASP A 124 7.04 2.55 -15.18
C ASP A 124 7.82 2.45 -16.50
N ARG A 125 7.53 1.46 -17.36
CA ARG A 125 8.12 1.34 -18.70
C ARG A 125 7.78 2.53 -19.60
N GLU A 126 6.50 2.91 -19.68
CA GLU A 126 6.03 4.03 -20.50
C GLU A 126 6.65 5.38 -20.06
N LEU A 127 7.00 5.50 -18.79
CA LEU A 127 7.70 6.65 -18.23
C LEU A 127 9.23 6.49 -18.22
N GLY A 128 9.78 5.50 -18.95
CA GLY A 128 11.22 5.32 -19.09
C GLY A 128 11.93 4.92 -17.79
N GLY A 129 11.29 4.11 -16.95
CA GLY A 129 11.84 3.66 -15.67
C GLY A 129 11.75 4.72 -14.55
N ALA A 130 10.84 5.68 -14.68
CA ALA A 130 10.73 6.79 -13.74
C ALA A 130 10.43 6.34 -12.30
N TYR A 131 9.75 5.21 -12.10
CA TYR A 131 9.45 4.71 -10.76
C TYR A 131 10.64 3.91 -10.24
N ARG A 132 11.09 2.90 -11.00
CA ARG A 132 12.14 1.94 -10.58
C ARG A 132 13.43 2.62 -10.14
N LYS A 133 13.83 3.72 -10.81
CA LYS A 133 15.11 4.41 -10.56
C LYS A 133 15.21 5.04 -9.16
N HIS A 134 14.10 5.14 -8.43
CA HIS A 134 14.05 5.74 -7.10
C HIS A 134 13.84 4.73 -5.97
N PHE A 135 13.74 3.44 -6.30
CA PHE A 135 13.74 2.37 -5.31
C PHE A 135 15.10 1.67 -5.28
N ASN A 136 15.55 1.21 -4.11
CA ASN A 136 16.69 0.30 -3.99
C ASN A 136 16.34 -1.08 -4.55
N HIS A 137 15.08 -1.50 -4.37
CA HIS A 137 14.54 -2.73 -4.95
C HIS A 137 13.19 -2.48 -5.64
N TRP A 138 13.13 -2.78 -6.93
CA TRP A 138 11.93 -2.73 -7.75
C TRP A 138 11.47 -4.16 -8.05
N GLY A 139 10.72 -4.75 -7.14
CA GLY A 139 10.28 -6.15 -7.21
C GLY A 139 9.15 -6.40 -8.22
N VAL A 140 8.65 -5.38 -8.92
CA VAL A 140 7.61 -5.58 -9.95
C VAL A 140 8.13 -6.45 -11.10
N ASP A 141 9.39 -6.29 -11.48
CA ASP A 141 10.02 -7.07 -12.56
C ASP A 141 10.20 -8.56 -12.19
N ASP A 142 10.16 -8.90 -10.90
CA ASP A 142 10.29 -10.28 -10.42
C ASP A 142 8.98 -11.07 -10.62
N TYR A 143 7.85 -10.37 -10.55
CA TYR A 143 6.51 -10.97 -10.58
C TYR A 143 5.75 -10.73 -11.89
N VAL A 144 6.17 -9.74 -12.67
CA VAL A 144 5.54 -9.36 -13.94
C VAL A 144 6.57 -9.40 -15.06
N LYS A 145 6.30 -10.18 -16.10
CA LYS A 145 7.17 -10.31 -17.27
C LYS A 145 6.40 -9.96 -18.53
N GLN A 146 6.94 -9.04 -19.33
CA GLN A 146 6.43 -8.81 -20.67
C GLN A 146 6.66 -10.06 -21.53
N LYS A 147 5.67 -10.45 -22.33
CA LYS A 147 5.90 -11.51 -23.32
C LYS A 147 6.83 -10.98 -24.41
N PRO A 148 7.82 -11.77 -24.88
CA PRO A 148 8.63 -11.41 -26.04
C PRO A 148 7.73 -11.01 -27.21
N ASP A 149 8.08 -9.92 -27.89
CA ASP A 149 7.41 -9.42 -29.09
C ASP A 149 5.91 -9.11 -28.95
N SER A 150 5.45 -8.80 -27.72
CA SER A 150 4.05 -8.49 -27.45
C SER A 150 3.90 -7.32 -26.48
N GLU A 151 2.84 -6.52 -26.66
CA GLU A 151 2.41 -5.54 -25.65
C GLU A 151 1.75 -6.19 -24.42
N THR A 152 1.58 -7.52 -24.45
CA THR A 152 0.96 -8.29 -23.36
C THR A 152 1.96 -8.67 -22.28
N TRP A 153 1.46 -8.75 -21.05
CA TRP A 153 2.23 -9.06 -19.86
C TRP A 153 1.75 -10.39 -19.27
N THR A 154 2.68 -11.11 -18.67
CA THR A 154 2.41 -12.23 -17.77
C THR A 154 2.68 -11.77 -16.35
N GLN A 155 1.87 -12.23 -15.42
CA GLN A 155 2.02 -11.95 -13.99
C GLN A 155 1.94 -13.26 -13.22
N MET A 156 2.50 -13.29 -12.02
CA MET A 156 2.22 -14.38 -11.08
C MET A 156 0.77 -14.28 -10.62
N ASP A 157 -0.02 -15.33 -10.88
CA ASP A 157 -1.45 -15.37 -10.52
C ASP A 157 -1.66 -15.29 -9.00
N VAL A 158 -0.75 -15.88 -8.21
CA VAL A 158 -0.73 -15.81 -6.74
C VAL A 158 0.66 -15.37 -6.29
N ALA A 159 0.84 -14.06 -6.12
CA ALA A 159 2.15 -13.47 -5.84
C ALA A 159 2.42 -13.21 -4.35
N THR A 160 1.37 -13.03 -3.53
CA THR A 160 1.52 -12.60 -2.14
C THR A 160 2.42 -13.48 -1.27
N PRO A 161 2.38 -14.83 -1.36
CA PRO A 161 3.34 -15.67 -0.62
C PRO A 161 4.80 -15.41 -1.03
N GLN A 162 5.05 -15.19 -2.32
CA GLN A 162 6.39 -14.89 -2.83
C GLN A 162 6.83 -13.48 -2.43
N ILE A 163 5.94 -12.47 -2.51
CA ILE A 163 6.19 -11.10 -1.99
C ILE A 163 6.59 -11.14 -0.51
N ILE A 164 5.89 -11.92 0.32
CA ILE A 164 6.21 -12.06 1.75
C ILE A 164 7.60 -12.69 1.94
N LYS A 165 7.95 -13.71 1.15
CA LYS A 165 9.26 -14.36 1.19
C LYS A 165 10.38 -13.39 0.81
N ASP A 166 10.19 -12.62 -0.26
CA ASP A 166 11.19 -11.67 -0.75
C ASP A 166 11.32 -10.48 0.21
N LEU A 167 10.20 -9.98 0.75
CA LEU A 167 10.21 -8.97 1.80
C LEU A 167 11.02 -9.44 3.01
N ASN A 168 10.82 -10.67 3.48
CA ASN A 168 11.60 -11.23 4.59
C ASN A 168 13.10 -11.27 4.28
N LEU A 169 13.48 -11.61 3.05
CA LEU A 169 14.87 -11.59 2.61
C LEU A 169 15.45 -10.17 2.60
N HIS A 170 14.75 -9.23 1.96
CA HIS A 170 15.20 -7.84 1.86
C HIS A 170 15.29 -7.15 3.22
N VAL A 171 14.31 -7.37 4.10
CA VAL A 171 14.36 -6.85 5.47
C VAL A 171 15.52 -7.46 6.24
N LYS A 172 15.75 -8.78 6.14
CA LYS A 172 16.88 -9.44 6.81
C LYS A 172 18.23 -8.88 6.36
N VAL A 173 18.43 -8.68 5.06
CA VAL A 173 19.70 -8.23 4.49
C VAL A 173 19.95 -6.74 4.75
N ASN A 174 18.90 -5.93 4.86
CA ASN A 174 19.01 -4.46 4.95
C ASN A 174 18.54 -3.89 6.30
N ARG A 175 18.46 -4.71 7.36
CA ARG A 175 17.97 -4.29 8.70
C ARG A 175 18.80 -3.20 9.40
N GLU A 176 20.06 -3.05 8.98
CA GLU A 176 20.99 -2.06 9.54
C GLU A 176 20.62 -0.60 9.18
N GLN A 177 19.74 -0.42 8.19
CA GLN A 177 19.17 0.88 7.80
C GLN A 177 17.64 0.87 7.99
N PRO A 178 16.99 2.03 8.20
CA PRO A 178 15.53 2.09 8.21
C PRO A 178 14.97 1.72 6.84
N ILE A 179 13.78 1.13 6.81
CA ILE A 179 13.19 0.54 5.62
C ILE A 179 11.88 1.23 5.26
N PHE A 180 11.73 1.64 4.01
CA PHE A 180 10.46 2.08 3.42
C PHE A 180 10.01 1.04 2.39
N ALA A 181 8.99 0.25 2.74
CA ALA A 181 8.45 -0.81 1.91
C ALA A 181 7.02 -0.48 1.48
N VAL A 182 6.75 -0.60 0.18
CA VAL A 182 5.41 -0.46 -0.40
C VAL A 182 5.07 -1.74 -1.14
N MET A 183 3.96 -2.35 -0.75
CA MET A 183 3.43 -3.54 -1.40
C MET A 183 2.02 -3.26 -1.92
N LEU A 184 1.81 -3.49 -3.22
CA LEU A 184 0.47 -3.53 -3.81
C LEU A 184 0.12 -5.00 -4.12
N LEU A 185 -0.79 -5.55 -3.33
CA LEU A 185 -1.24 -6.95 -3.39
C LEU A 185 -2.41 -7.10 -4.36
N LEU A 186 -2.35 -8.10 -5.24
CA LEU A 186 -3.40 -8.38 -6.22
C LEU A 186 -4.65 -9.05 -5.65
N ASP A 187 -4.61 -9.63 -4.45
CA ASP A 187 -5.55 -10.71 -4.07
C ASP A 187 -7.03 -10.29 -4.04
N THR A 188 -7.34 -9.02 -3.78
CA THR A 188 -8.73 -8.49 -3.78
C THR A 188 -9.21 -8.00 -5.15
N HIS A 189 -8.34 -8.03 -6.17
CA HIS A 189 -8.68 -7.79 -7.57
C HIS A 189 -9.04 -9.10 -8.27
N THR A 190 -9.77 -9.02 -9.38
CA THR A 190 -10.14 -10.20 -10.18
C THR A 190 -8.96 -10.72 -11.01
N PRO A 191 -8.70 -12.04 -11.09
CA PRO A 191 -9.46 -13.11 -10.45
C PRO A 191 -9.18 -13.18 -8.94
N TYR A 192 -10.23 -13.18 -8.14
CA TYR A 192 -10.14 -13.13 -6.67
C TYR A 192 -9.52 -14.41 -6.13
N TYR A 193 -8.38 -14.32 -5.46
CA TYR A 193 -7.73 -15.47 -4.84
C TYR A 193 -8.26 -15.69 -3.43
N ASP A 194 -8.76 -16.89 -3.12
CA ASP A 194 -9.39 -17.17 -1.82
C ASP A 194 -8.44 -17.73 -0.74
N GLY A 195 -7.17 -18.00 -1.09
CA GLY A 195 -6.19 -18.59 -0.20
C GLY A 195 -6.09 -20.12 -0.27
N ASP A 196 -7.02 -20.79 -0.94
CA ASP A 196 -7.11 -22.26 -1.01
C ASP A 196 -6.73 -22.80 -2.40
N GLY A 197 -5.94 -22.03 -3.15
CA GLY A 197 -5.49 -22.40 -4.50
C GLY A 197 -6.53 -22.14 -5.60
N VAL A 198 -7.66 -21.49 -5.27
CA VAL A 198 -8.73 -21.20 -6.22
C VAL A 198 -8.79 -19.69 -6.50
N THR A 199 -8.92 -19.36 -7.79
CA THR A 199 -9.12 -17.99 -8.24
C THR A 199 -10.50 -17.87 -8.91
N HIS A 200 -11.21 -16.79 -8.61
CA HIS A 200 -12.58 -16.58 -9.08
C HIS A 200 -12.64 -15.36 -9.99
N LEU A 201 -12.95 -15.57 -11.27
CA LEU A 201 -13.13 -14.46 -12.21
C LEU A 201 -14.40 -13.65 -11.86
N ILE A 202 -14.34 -12.35 -12.12
CA ILE A 202 -15.51 -11.47 -12.01
C ILE A 202 -16.61 -11.89 -13.01
N ASP A 203 -17.83 -12.08 -12.52
CA ASP A 203 -19.03 -12.30 -13.35
C ASP A 203 -19.98 -11.11 -13.20
N PRO A 204 -20.03 -10.18 -14.17
CA PRO A 204 -20.84 -8.96 -14.08
C PRO A 204 -22.35 -9.20 -13.92
N GLY A 205 -22.83 -10.38 -14.31
CA GLY A 205 -24.23 -10.80 -14.11
C GLY A 205 -24.51 -11.31 -12.70
N ARG A 206 -23.47 -11.49 -11.87
CA ARG A 206 -23.56 -12.02 -10.50
C ARG A 206 -22.81 -11.12 -9.50
N PRO A 207 -23.23 -9.85 -9.31
CA PRO A 207 -22.55 -8.91 -8.41
C PRO A 207 -22.42 -9.42 -6.97
N GLN A 208 -23.42 -10.15 -6.48
CA GLN A 208 -23.38 -10.75 -5.15
C GLN A 208 -22.29 -11.83 -5.02
N LEU A 209 -22.08 -12.64 -6.06
CA LEU A 209 -21.01 -13.65 -6.10
C LEU A 209 -19.63 -12.98 -6.08
N ASN A 210 -19.45 -11.88 -6.84
CA ASN A 210 -18.19 -11.14 -6.85
C ASN A 210 -17.88 -10.49 -5.51
N TYR A 211 -18.91 -9.97 -4.83
CA TYR A 211 -18.80 -9.50 -3.45
C TYR A 211 -18.30 -10.62 -2.53
N GLU A 212 -18.91 -11.81 -2.61
CA GLU A 212 -18.53 -12.98 -1.80
C GLU A 212 -17.10 -13.46 -2.11
N ASN A 213 -16.69 -13.39 -3.37
CA ASN A 213 -15.33 -13.77 -3.79
C ASN A 213 -14.29 -12.75 -3.27
N GLN A 214 -14.54 -11.44 -3.38
CA GLN A 214 -13.66 -10.43 -2.77
C GLN A 214 -13.64 -10.56 -1.25
N PHE A 215 -14.75 -10.95 -0.63
CA PHE A 215 -14.80 -11.23 0.81
C PHE A 215 -13.87 -12.38 1.22
N LYS A 216 -13.83 -13.47 0.45
CA LYS A 216 -12.89 -14.59 0.68
C LYS A 216 -11.45 -14.13 0.50
N ALA A 217 -11.15 -13.37 -0.55
CA ALA A 217 -9.83 -12.78 -0.75
C ALA A 217 -9.39 -11.87 0.39
N MET A 218 -10.31 -11.05 0.92
CA MET A 218 -10.02 -10.21 2.09
C MET A 218 -9.72 -11.05 3.34
N ARG A 219 -10.40 -12.20 3.52
CA ARG A 219 -10.06 -13.13 4.60
C ARG A 219 -8.66 -13.72 4.43
N TYR A 220 -8.28 -14.08 3.20
CA TYR A 220 -6.92 -14.51 2.91
C TYR A 220 -5.89 -13.42 3.26
N ILE A 221 -6.07 -12.18 2.79
CA ILE A 221 -5.19 -11.04 3.14
C ILE A 221 -5.08 -10.89 4.65
N ASN A 222 -6.20 -10.92 5.38
CA ASN A 222 -6.21 -10.84 6.83
C ASN A 222 -5.42 -11.99 7.51
N ASN A 223 -5.45 -13.19 6.94
CA ASN A 223 -4.74 -14.35 7.48
C ASN A 223 -3.22 -14.24 7.25
N VAL A 224 -2.78 -13.70 6.11
CA VAL A 224 -1.35 -13.53 5.82
C VAL A 224 -0.77 -12.23 6.38
N PHE A 225 -1.63 -11.25 6.76
CA PHE A 225 -1.20 -9.96 7.28
C PHE A 225 -0.18 -10.03 8.45
N PRO A 226 -0.32 -10.94 9.44
CA PRO A 226 0.66 -11.09 10.51
C PRO A 226 2.09 -11.35 10.04
N ASN A 227 2.29 -11.90 8.83
CA ASN A 227 3.64 -12.13 8.29
C ASN A 227 4.39 -10.82 8.07
N PHE A 228 3.73 -9.75 7.60
CA PHE A 228 4.35 -8.43 7.45
C PHE A 228 4.83 -7.91 8.80
N ILE A 229 4.00 -8.01 9.84
CA ILE A 229 4.35 -7.60 11.21
C ILE A 229 5.55 -8.41 11.71
N ASN A 230 5.50 -9.74 11.58
CA ASN A 230 6.56 -10.64 12.03
C ASN A 230 7.91 -10.34 11.34
N ILE A 231 7.91 -10.06 10.04
CA ILE A 231 9.13 -9.72 9.31
C ILE A 231 9.80 -8.48 9.89
N PHE A 232 9.05 -7.40 10.10
CA PHE A 232 9.58 -6.15 10.63
C PHE A 232 9.96 -6.23 12.11
N SER A 233 9.33 -7.10 12.90
CA SER A 233 9.72 -7.34 14.31
C SER A 233 11.19 -7.76 14.46
N LYS A 234 11.76 -8.39 13.44
CA LYS A 234 13.16 -8.85 13.40
C LYS A 234 14.18 -7.72 13.17
N THR A 235 13.70 -6.51 12.90
CA THR A 235 14.55 -5.32 12.77
C THR A 235 14.78 -4.62 14.10
N GLU A 236 13.94 -4.92 15.12
CA GLU A 236 13.92 -4.26 16.44
C GLU A 236 13.62 -2.74 16.41
N ARG A 237 13.60 -2.10 15.23
CA ARG A 237 13.24 -0.69 15.04
C ARG A 237 11.73 -0.47 15.17
N PRO A 238 11.29 0.70 15.68
CA PRO A 238 9.90 1.11 15.56
C PRO A 238 9.43 1.05 14.11
N THR A 239 8.20 0.54 13.89
CA THR A 239 7.65 0.41 12.53
C THR A 239 6.25 0.99 12.45
N GLU A 240 6.05 1.87 11.48
CA GLU A 240 4.76 2.34 11.06
C GLU A 240 4.17 1.41 9.99
N PHE A 241 2.97 0.90 10.25
CA PHE A 241 2.19 0.13 9.30
C PHE A 241 1.02 0.94 8.78
N ILE A 242 0.83 0.90 7.48
CA ILE A 242 -0.36 1.41 6.79
C ILE A 242 -1.00 0.25 6.05
N PHE A 243 -2.30 0.05 6.26
CA PHE A 243 -3.12 -0.83 5.43
C PHE A 243 -4.21 -0.01 4.76
N THR A 244 -4.31 -0.11 3.43
CA THR A 244 -5.31 0.60 2.64
C THR A 244 -5.63 -0.15 1.35
N SER A 245 -6.46 0.42 0.49
CA SER A 245 -6.58 0.01 -0.91
C SER A 245 -6.22 1.14 -1.87
N ASP A 246 -5.85 0.80 -3.10
CA ASP A 246 -5.64 1.77 -4.17
C ASP A 246 -6.98 2.33 -4.69
N HIS A 247 -8.02 1.52 -4.79
CA HIS A 247 -9.41 1.91 -5.11
C HIS A 247 -10.41 0.81 -4.71
N GLY A 248 -11.69 1.00 -5.01
CA GLY A 248 -12.73 -0.03 -4.83
C GLY A 248 -13.14 -0.70 -6.15
N GLU A 249 -14.31 -1.32 -6.19
CA GLU A 249 -14.78 -2.11 -7.33
C GLU A 249 -16.31 -2.07 -7.51
N ASN A 250 -16.76 -1.92 -8.76
CA ASN A 250 -18.15 -2.15 -9.13
C ASN A 250 -18.32 -3.61 -9.57
N PHE A 251 -18.92 -4.41 -8.69
CA PHE A 251 -19.04 -5.86 -8.88
C PHE A 251 -19.95 -6.33 -10.01
N GLY A 252 -20.71 -5.48 -10.69
CA GLY A 252 -21.59 -5.94 -11.77
C GLY A 252 -22.59 -4.90 -12.22
N GLY A 253 -23.48 -5.31 -13.14
CA GLY A 253 -24.46 -4.44 -13.77
C GLY A 253 -23.90 -3.57 -14.92
N PRO A 254 -24.73 -2.67 -15.48
CA PRO A 254 -24.24 -1.61 -16.38
C PRO A 254 -23.13 -0.82 -15.68
N GLY A 255 -22.07 -0.44 -16.40
CA GLY A 255 -20.98 0.35 -15.82
C GLY A 255 -20.12 -0.37 -14.77
N TRP A 256 -20.14 -1.71 -14.72
CA TRP A 256 -19.29 -2.51 -13.83
C TRP A 256 -17.79 -2.36 -14.08
N GLY A 257 -17.00 -2.81 -13.12
CA GLY A 257 -15.55 -2.65 -13.14
C GLY A 257 -15.14 -1.27 -12.61
N HIS A 258 -13.84 -1.03 -12.62
CA HIS A 258 -13.25 0.25 -12.23
C HIS A 258 -12.55 0.96 -13.41
N ASN A 259 -12.46 0.28 -14.56
CA ASN A 259 -11.67 0.68 -15.71
C ASN A 259 -12.31 1.81 -16.54
N SER A 260 -11.56 2.90 -16.73
CA SER A 260 -11.98 4.08 -17.51
C SER A 260 -11.98 3.90 -19.02
N PHE A 261 -11.40 2.80 -19.54
CA PHE A 261 -11.42 2.48 -20.98
C PHE A 261 -12.72 1.80 -21.44
N ARG A 262 -13.69 1.64 -20.54
CA ARG A 262 -15.00 1.06 -20.86
C ARG A 262 -15.94 2.11 -21.46
N PRO A 263 -16.90 1.71 -22.32
CA PRO A 263 -17.86 2.64 -22.90
C PRO A 263 -18.74 3.37 -21.86
N ALA A 264 -18.97 2.73 -20.72
CA ALA A 264 -19.68 3.30 -19.58
C ALA A 264 -19.06 2.80 -18.28
N LEU A 265 -19.01 3.68 -17.28
CA LEU A 265 -18.54 3.39 -15.93
C LEU A 265 -19.44 4.12 -14.94
N ASP A 266 -20.02 3.38 -13.99
CA ASP A 266 -20.87 3.96 -12.97
C ASP A 266 -19.99 4.54 -11.85
N PHE A 267 -19.82 5.86 -11.87
CA PHE A 267 -19.07 6.58 -10.82
C PHE A 267 -19.90 6.63 -9.53
N GLY A 268 -19.38 6.01 -8.48
CA GLY A 268 -20.05 5.97 -7.19
C GLY A 268 -19.12 5.60 -6.05
N GLU A 269 -19.66 5.62 -4.84
CA GLU A 269 -18.90 5.39 -3.62
C GLU A 269 -18.14 4.06 -3.64
N ASN A 270 -18.67 3.02 -4.29
CA ASN A 270 -18.03 1.71 -4.37
C ASN A 270 -16.66 1.72 -5.07
N LEU A 271 -16.38 2.68 -5.95
CA LEU A 271 -15.09 2.82 -6.63
C LEU A 271 -14.04 3.55 -5.79
N PHE A 272 -14.46 4.36 -4.82
CA PHE A 272 -13.56 5.24 -4.09
C PHE A 272 -13.48 4.91 -2.62
N ALA A 273 -14.57 4.46 -1.99
CA ALA A 273 -14.57 4.14 -0.57
C ALA A 273 -13.72 2.91 -0.28
N ILE A 274 -12.62 3.15 0.43
CA ILE A 274 -11.58 2.19 0.76
C ILE A 274 -11.34 2.17 2.28
N PRO A 275 -10.84 1.06 2.84
CA PRO A 275 -10.34 1.07 4.20
C PRO A 275 -9.05 1.88 4.29
N PHE A 276 -8.88 2.63 5.37
CA PHE A 276 -7.59 3.17 5.77
C PHE A 276 -7.33 2.86 7.24
N MET A 277 -6.15 2.28 7.48
CA MET A 277 -5.69 1.84 8.78
C MET A 277 -4.24 2.26 8.96
N ARG A 278 -3.89 2.71 10.16
CA ARG A 278 -2.53 3.08 10.51
C ARG A 278 -2.25 2.73 11.96
N GLY A 279 -1.10 2.14 12.20
CA GLY A 279 -0.61 1.82 13.53
C GLY A 279 0.92 1.89 13.57
N ARG A 280 1.47 2.37 14.68
CA ARG A 280 2.91 2.32 14.93
C ARG A 280 3.17 1.30 16.03
N ILE A 281 4.13 0.42 15.81
CA ILE A 281 4.64 -0.51 16.82
C ILE A 281 6.00 0.02 17.24
N GLU A 282 6.09 0.49 18.48
CA GLU A 282 7.33 1.00 19.08
C GLU A 282 8.00 -0.06 19.96
N ASP A 283 7.20 -0.89 20.63
CA ASP A 283 7.66 -1.94 21.54
C ASP A 283 7.19 -3.31 21.04
N TRP A 284 8.12 -4.04 20.45
CA TRP A 284 7.88 -5.38 19.90
C TRP A 284 7.63 -6.45 20.97
N SER A 285 8.03 -6.22 22.23
CA SER A 285 7.83 -7.19 23.31
C SER A 285 6.35 -7.45 23.61
N ARG A 286 5.48 -6.50 23.24
CA ARG A 286 4.02 -6.59 23.42
C ARG A 286 3.33 -7.40 22.32
N PHE A 287 4.03 -7.66 21.22
CA PHE A 287 3.54 -8.51 20.14
C PHE A 287 4.11 -9.92 20.31
N LYS A 288 3.38 -10.79 21.02
CA LYS A 288 3.65 -12.24 20.96
C LYS A 288 3.39 -12.73 19.54
N VAL A 289 4.45 -12.93 18.78
CA VAL A 289 4.38 -13.55 17.46
C VAL A 289 3.93 -15.00 17.64
N ILE A 290 2.76 -15.34 17.08
CA ILE A 290 2.42 -16.74 16.84
C ILE A 290 3.21 -17.12 15.59
N VAL A 291 4.40 -17.68 15.79
CA VAL A 291 5.14 -18.33 14.70
C VAL A 291 4.37 -19.60 14.38
N GLN A 292 3.65 -19.62 13.26
CA GLN A 292 3.35 -20.90 12.62
C GLN A 292 4.60 -21.25 11.80
N GLU A 293 5.25 -22.34 12.21
CA GLU A 293 6.37 -22.98 11.48
C GLU A 293 5.94 -23.43 10.08
#